data_AF-A0AAD7EZP7-F1
#
_entry.id   AF-A0AAD7EZP7-F1
#
_cell.length_a   1.000
_cell.length_b   1.000
_cell.length_c   1.000
_cell.angle_alpha   90.00
_cell.angle_beta   90.00
_cell.angle_gamma   90.00
#
_symmetry.space_group_name_H-M   'P 1'
#
loop_
_entity.id
_entity.type
_entity.pdbx_description
1 polymer ?
#
loop_
_entity_poly.entity_id
_entity_poly.type
_entity_poly.pdbx_seq_one_letter_code
_entity_poly.pdbx_strand_id
1 'polypeptide(L)'
;LKNIDPALWSPLKKIQSLYAHLGTTSAGSLLLSNPKVKLYNTAILPPIIQAVPRSLATPNWTLSKPSTSTEPYKTRGKLDTTVTDLQNELTLAHQHVIVQDQIIEQANATMVFQNMGLKRMNEALYQKEEKGTADRAKLFKGKAQCLSLDEF
;
A
#
# COMPACT_ATOMS: atom_id res chain seq x y z
N LEU A 1 -22.89 -25.51 -30.81
CA LEU A 1 -22.65 -24.15 -30.29
C LEU A 1 -23.82 -23.28 -30.74
N LYS A 2 -24.84 -23.14 -29.87
CA LYS A 2 -26.06 -22.39 -30.20
C LYS A 2 -25.76 -20.90 -30.14
N ASN A 3 -26.23 -20.21 -31.18
CA ASN A 3 -26.16 -18.76 -31.40
C ASN A 3 -26.69 -18.02 -30.15
N ILE A 4 -25.80 -17.32 -29.45
CA ILE A 4 -26.16 -16.51 -28.28
C ILE A 4 -26.50 -15.11 -28.77
N ASP A 5 -27.76 -14.72 -28.63
CA ASP A 5 -28.25 -13.40 -29.00
C ASP A 5 -27.57 -12.31 -28.14
N PRO A 6 -26.80 -11.37 -28.72
CA PRO A 6 -26.09 -10.33 -27.97
C PRO A 6 -27.04 -9.31 -27.30
N ALA A 7 -28.30 -9.20 -27.75
CA ALA A 7 -29.32 -8.38 -27.09
C ALA A 7 -29.82 -8.99 -25.77
N LEU A 8 -29.60 -10.29 -25.56
CA LEU A 8 -29.98 -10.99 -24.34
C LEU A 8 -29.01 -10.73 -23.18
N TRP A 9 -27.86 -10.11 -23.43
CA TRP A 9 -26.74 -10.01 -22.48
C TRP A 9 -26.50 -8.60 -21.94
N SER A 10 -27.56 -7.97 -21.41
CA SER A 10 -27.44 -6.66 -20.76
C SER A 10 -26.67 -6.74 -19.44
N PRO A 11 -25.96 -5.68 -19.02
CA PRO A 11 -25.28 -5.63 -17.72
C PRO A 11 -26.20 -5.97 -16.54
N LEU A 12 -27.46 -5.57 -16.64
CA LEU A 12 -28.48 -5.86 -15.64
C LEU A 12 -28.76 -7.37 -15.51
N LYS A 13 -28.84 -8.09 -16.63
CA LYS A 13 -29.02 -9.55 -16.63
C LYS A 13 -27.78 -10.29 -16.11
N LYS A 14 -26.57 -9.76 -16.35
CA LYS A 14 -25.33 -10.29 -15.74
C LYS A 14 -25.37 -10.18 -14.22
N ILE A 15 -25.78 -9.03 -13.70
CA ILE A 15 -25.88 -8.79 -12.25
C ILE A 15 -26.96 -9.70 -11.63
N GLN A 16 -28.14 -9.81 -12.26
CA GLN A 16 -29.20 -10.69 -11.78
C GLN A 16 -28.76 -12.16 -11.77
N SER A 17 -28.06 -12.62 -12.81
CA SER A 17 -27.50 -13.97 -12.85
C SER A 17 -26.45 -14.18 -11.76
N LEU A 18 -25.54 -13.22 -11.53
CA LEU A 18 -24.56 -13.27 -10.45
C LEU A 18 -25.25 -13.41 -9.09
N TYR A 19 -26.28 -12.59 -8.80
CA TYR A 19 -27.06 -12.68 -7.57
C TYR A 19 -27.78 -14.01 -7.41
N ALA A 20 -28.35 -14.54 -8.50
CA ALA A 20 -29.00 -15.85 -8.49
C ALA A 20 -28.02 -16.97 -8.13
N HIS A 21 -26.81 -16.97 -8.71
CA HIS A 21 -25.79 -17.96 -8.41
C HIS A 21 -25.22 -17.79 -6.99
N LEU A 22 -25.03 -16.54 -6.52
CA LEU A 22 -24.61 -16.26 -5.14
C LEU A 22 -25.63 -16.80 -4.12
N GLY A 23 -26.93 -16.67 -4.39
CA GLY A 23 -28.00 -17.21 -3.54
C GLY A 23 -28.03 -18.74 -3.46
N THR A 24 -27.49 -19.44 -4.47
CA THR A 24 -27.39 -20.92 -4.46
C THR A 24 -26.15 -21.46 -3.74
N THR A 25 -25.20 -20.60 -3.38
CA THR A 25 -24.03 -21.02 -2.61
C THR A 25 -24.42 -21.25 -1.15
N SER A 26 -23.89 -22.32 -0.53
CA SER A 26 -24.13 -22.69 0.88
C SER A 26 -23.81 -21.57 1.89
N ALA A 27 -23.12 -20.51 1.47
CA ALA A 27 -22.75 -19.38 2.30
C ALA A 27 -23.81 -18.26 2.34
N GLY A 28 -24.87 -18.30 1.52
CA GLY A 28 -26.15 -17.57 1.65
C GLY A 28 -26.15 -16.04 1.77
N SER A 29 -25.02 -15.40 2.01
CA SER A 29 -24.86 -13.96 2.16
C SER A 29 -23.38 -13.62 2.01
N LEU A 30 -23.05 -12.80 1.02
CA LEU A 30 -21.78 -12.09 1.01
C LEU A 30 -22.08 -10.71 1.58
N LEU A 31 -21.98 -10.57 2.90
CA LEU A 31 -21.94 -9.27 3.54
C LEU A 31 -20.65 -8.58 3.07
N LEU A 32 -20.72 -7.81 1.99
CA LEU A 32 -19.76 -6.73 1.74
C LEU A 32 -20.01 -5.66 2.81
N SER A 33 -19.68 -5.96 4.06
CA SER A 33 -19.38 -4.89 4.99
C SER A 33 -18.14 -4.23 4.42
N ASN A 34 -18.27 -3.02 3.85
CA ASN A 34 -17.11 -2.18 3.56
C ASN A 34 -16.27 -2.17 4.83
N PRO A 35 -15.08 -2.81 4.86
CA PRO A 35 -14.29 -2.83 6.06
C PRO A 35 -13.87 -1.38 6.28
N LYS A 36 -14.57 -0.70 7.21
CA LYS A 36 -14.11 0.59 7.70
C LYS A 36 -12.79 0.27 8.36
N VAL A 37 -11.68 0.55 7.68
CA VAL A 37 -10.35 0.44 8.25
C VAL A 37 -10.34 1.37 9.46
N LYS A 38 -10.47 0.77 10.64
CA LYS A 38 -10.52 1.44 11.93
C LYS A 38 -9.08 1.72 12.34
N LEU A 39 -8.51 2.75 11.74
CA LEU A 39 -7.10 3.10 11.94
C LEU A 39 -6.76 3.58 13.36
N TYR A 40 -7.78 3.79 14.21
CA TYR A 40 -7.62 4.31 15.56
C TYR A 40 -7.04 3.30 16.56
N ASN A 41 -6.93 2.01 16.22
CA ASN A 41 -6.55 0.96 17.18
C ASN A 41 -5.29 0.18 16.80
N THR A 42 -4.63 0.53 15.70
CA THR A 42 -3.36 -0.05 15.28
C THR A 42 -2.28 0.99 15.44
N ALA A 43 -1.28 0.71 16.28
CA ALA A 43 -0.09 1.55 16.38
C ALA A 43 0.46 1.80 14.96
N ILE A 44 0.82 3.05 14.68
CA ILE A 44 1.49 3.42 13.43
C ILE A 44 2.83 2.68 13.43
N LEU A 45 2.87 1.52 12.79
CA LEU A 45 4.09 0.75 12.61
C LEU A 45 5.06 1.63 11.83
N PRO A 46 6.33 1.76 12.25
CA PRO A 46 7.30 2.55 11.52
C PRO A 46 7.41 2.01 10.08
N PRO A 47 7.65 2.89 9.09
CA PRO A 47 7.86 2.45 7.71
C PRO A 47 8.98 1.40 7.70
N ILE A 48 8.66 0.18 7.27
CA ILE A 48 9.65 -0.88 7.17
C ILE A 48 10.49 -0.54 5.95
N ILE A 49 11.65 0.09 6.16
CA ILE A 49 12.67 0.21 5.12
C ILE A 49 13.22 -1.20 4.91
N GLN A 50 12.62 -1.92 3.95
CA GLN A 50 13.09 -3.24 3.58
C GLN A 50 14.37 -3.07 2.79
N ALA A 51 15.44 -3.72 3.24
CA ALA A 51 16.62 -3.89 2.43
C ALA A 51 16.34 -4.92 1.34
N VAL A 52 17.04 -4.82 0.20
CA VAL A 52 17.01 -5.87 -0.83
C VAL A 52 17.31 -7.22 -0.18
N PRO A 53 16.49 -8.27 -0.44
CA PRO A 53 16.67 -9.57 0.18
C PRO A 53 18.09 -10.12 -0.06
N ARG A 54 18.75 -10.56 1.02
CA ARG A 54 20.10 -11.18 0.95
C ARG A 54 20.13 -12.48 0.13
N SER A 55 18.97 -13.04 -0.21
CA SER A 55 18.85 -14.20 -1.09
C SER A 55 19.17 -13.88 -2.55
N LEU A 56 19.18 -12.60 -2.95
CA LEU A 56 19.49 -12.20 -4.32
C LEU A 56 21.01 -12.03 -4.47
N ALA A 57 21.62 -12.78 -5.38
CA ALA A 57 23.04 -12.67 -5.68
C ALA A 57 23.36 -11.26 -6.20
N THR A 58 24.44 -10.65 -5.73
CA THR A 58 24.86 -9.31 -6.16
C THR A 58 25.49 -9.39 -7.56
N PRO A 59 25.01 -8.61 -8.54
CA PRO A 59 25.55 -8.65 -9.89
C PRO A 59 26.99 -8.15 -9.91
N ASN A 60 27.82 -8.81 -10.72
CA ASN A 60 29.23 -8.47 -10.85
C ASN A 60 29.45 -7.31 -11.83
N TRP A 61 29.55 -6.10 -11.27
CA TRP A 61 29.82 -4.88 -12.04
C TRP A 61 31.26 -4.77 -12.55
N THR A 62 32.18 -5.70 -12.25
CA THR A 62 33.52 -5.64 -12.84
C THR A 62 33.51 -5.91 -14.34
N LEU A 63 32.50 -6.63 -14.84
CA LEU A 63 32.36 -6.96 -16.26
C LEU A 63 31.96 -5.76 -17.13
N SER A 64 31.35 -4.72 -16.55
CA SER A 64 30.97 -3.51 -17.30
C SER A 64 32.15 -2.58 -17.58
N LYS A 65 33.26 -2.76 -16.87
CA LYS A 65 34.46 -1.95 -17.07
C LYS A 65 35.18 -2.42 -18.34
N PRO A 66 35.68 -1.49 -19.16
CA PRO A 66 36.50 -1.87 -20.31
C PRO A 66 37.69 -2.68 -19.78
N SER A 67 37.87 -3.89 -20.34
CA SER A 67 38.98 -4.74 -19.92
C SER A 67 40.29 -4.02 -20.21
N THR A 68 41.06 -3.69 -19.17
CA THR A 68 42.43 -3.13 -19.24
C THR A 68 43.46 -4.12 -19.80
N SER A 69 42.99 -5.18 -20.46
CA SER A 69 43.82 -6.21 -21.05
C SER A 69 44.62 -5.62 -22.20
N THR A 70 45.95 -5.63 -22.04
CA THR A 70 46.94 -5.21 -23.04
C THR A 70 46.95 -6.07 -24.31
N GLU A 71 46.14 -7.13 -24.37
CA GLU A 71 46.05 -8.00 -25.55
C GLU A 71 45.29 -7.33 -26.71
N PRO A 72 45.92 -7.16 -27.89
CA PRO A 72 45.33 -6.44 -29.02
C PRO A 72 44.20 -7.19 -29.73
N TYR A 73 43.99 -8.48 -29.45
CA TYR A 73 42.93 -9.28 -30.07
C TYR A 73 42.39 -10.34 -29.11
N LYS A 74 41.07 -10.55 -29.13
CA LYS A 74 40.40 -11.64 -28.41
C LYS A 74 39.97 -12.72 -29.40
N THR A 75 40.21 -13.98 -29.05
CA THR A 75 39.67 -15.13 -29.80
C THR A 75 38.14 -15.14 -29.73
N ARG A 76 37.47 -15.53 -30.82
CA ARG A 76 36.00 -15.61 -30.88
C ARG A 76 35.37 -16.37 -29.71
N GLY A 77 35.94 -17.51 -29.31
CA GLY A 77 35.45 -18.27 -28.16
C GLY A 77 35.49 -17.49 -26.84
N LYS A 78 36.54 -16.67 -26.61
CA LYS A 78 36.62 -15.79 -25.43
C LYS A 78 35.59 -14.66 -25.50
N LEU A 79 35.22 -14.22 -26.70
CA LEU A 79 34.20 -13.20 -26.89
C LEU A 79 32.80 -13.76 -26.58
N ASP A 80 32.48 -14.94 -27.11
CA ASP A 80 31.20 -15.60 -26.87
C ASP A 80 30.98 -15.87 -25.37
N THR A 81 32.01 -16.33 -24.64
CA THR A 81 31.91 -16.51 -23.18
C THR A 81 31.68 -15.19 -22.44
N THR A 82 32.37 -14.12 -22.83
CA THR A 82 32.14 -12.81 -22.18
C THR A 82 30.74 -12.27 -22.45
N VAL A 83 30.17 -12.53 -23.63
CA VAL A 83 28.81 -12.13 -23.96
C VAL A 83 27.80 -12.91 -23.11
N THR A 84 27.99 -14.23 -22.95
CA THR A 84 27.10 -15.03 -22.09
C THR A 84 27.18 -14.59 -20.63
N ASP A 85 28.38 -14.31 -20.13
CA ASP A 85 28.57 -13.84 -18.75
C ASP A 85 27.91 -12.47 -18.53
N LEU A 86 28.08 -11.53 -19.47
CA LEU A 86 27.43 -10.22 -19.43
C LEU A 86 25.92 -10.33 -19.48
N GLN A 87 25.36 -11.22 -20.30
CA GLN A 87 23.93 -11.45 -20.37
C GLN A 87 23.40 -11.97 -19.03
N ASN A 88 24.07 -12.94 -18.42
CA ASN A 88 23.68 -13.47 -17.12
C ASN A 88 23.71 -12.38 -16.03
N GLU A 89 24.78 -11.61 -15.94
CA GLU A 89 24.88 -10.51 -14.96
C GLU A 89 23.84 -9.40 -15.21
N LEU A 90 23.53 -9.10 -16.47
CA LEU A 90 22.49 -8.13 -16.82
C LEU A 90 21.10 -8.62 -16.38
N THR A 91 20.79 -9.91 -16.54
CA THR A 91 19.52 -10.46 -16.05
C THR A 91 19.40 -10.37 -14.53
N LEU A 92 20.49 -10.61 -13.80
CA LEU A 92 20.53 -10.43 -12.34
C LEU A 92 20.33 -8.96 -11.96
N ALA A 93 21.04 -8.04 -12.62
CA ALA A 93 20.88 -6.61 -12.38
C ALA A 93 19.43 -6.15 -12.64
N HIS A 94 18.79 -6.65 -13.69
CA HIS A 94 17.39 -6.36 -13.98
C HIS A 94 16.44 -6.85 -12.88
N GLN A 95 16.68 -8.06 -12.33
CA GLN A 95 15.91 -8.56 -11.19
C GLN A 95 16.09 -7.68 -9.94
N HIS A 96 17.30 -7.18 -9.69
CA HIS A 96 17.56 -6.24 -8.59
C HIS A 96 16.73 -4.97 -8.73
N VAL A 97 16.66 -4.39 -9.94
CA VAL A 97 15.87 -3.18 -10.20
C VAL A 97 14.39 -3.43 -9.91
N ILE A 98 13.82 -4.53 -10.41
CA ILE A 98 12.42 -4.88 -10.16
C ILE A 98 12.13 -4.98 -8.65
N VAL A 99 13.00 -5.66 -7.90
CA VAL A 99 12.83 -5.82 -6.46
C VAL A 99 12.94 -4.48 -5.74
N GLN A 100 13.86 -3.61 -6.15
CA GLN A 100 13.97 -2.26 -5.59
C GLN A 100 12.72 -1.42 -5.87
N ASP A 101 12.19 -1.47 -7.08
CA ASP A 101 10.96 -0.75 -7.45
C ASP A 101 9.78 -1.21 -6.59
N GLN A 102 9.64 -2.52 -6.37
CA GLN A 102 8.62 -3.09 -5.48
C GLN A 102 8.78 -2.63 -4.03
N ILE A 103 10.01 -2.57 -3.51
CA ILE A 103 10.31 -2.07 -2.16
C ILE A 103 9.92 -0.59 -2.05
N ILE A 104 10.27 0.22 -3.04
CA ILE A 104 9.95 1.66 -3.08
C ILE A 104 8.43 1.87 -3.15
N GLU A 105 7.74 1.12 -4.01
CA GLU A 105 6.29 1.17 -4.14
C GLU A 105 5.62 0.82 -2.80
N GLN A 106 6.08 -0.26 -2.15
CA GLN A 106 5.57 -0.65 -0.85
C GLN A 106 5.81 0.45 0.20
N ALA A 107 7.01 1.00 0.26
CA ALA A 107 7.35 2.09 1.18
C ALA A 107 6.42 3.30 0.97
N ASN A 108 6.22 3.71 -0.28
CA ASN A 108 5.33 4.82 -0.64
C ASN A 108 3.87 4.53 -0.25
N ALA A 109 3.38 3.32 -0.51
CA ALA A 109 2.03 2.92 -0.13
C ALA A 109 1.82 2.98 1.39
N THR A 110 2.81 2.52 2.18
CA THR A 110 2.74 2.62 3.64
C THR A 110 2.73 4.07 4.11
N MET A 111 3.53 4.95 3.51
CA MET A 111 3.57 6.37 3.85
C MET A 111 2.21 7.05 3.58
N VAL A 112 1.60 6.79 2.43
CA VAL A 112 0.28 7.34 2.08
C VAL A 112 -0.79 6.86 3.06
N PHE A 113 -0.76 5.58 3.43
CA PHE A 113 -1.69 4.99 4.40
C PHE A 113 -1.54 5.63 5.80
N GLN A 114 -0.31 5.81 6.28
CA GLN A 114 -0.03 6.50 7.54
C GLN A 114 -0.50 7.95 7.52
N ASN A 115 -0.22 8.69 6.44
CA ASN A 115 -0.63 10.09 6.27
C ASN A 115 -2.16 10.24 6.29
N MET A 116 -2.90 9.39 5.57
CA MET A 116 -4.37 9.39 5.62
C MET A 116 -4.88 9.15 7.04
N GLY A 117 -4.17 8.30 7.78
CA GLY A 117 -4.44 8.05 9.18
C GLY A 117 -4.30 9.21 10.11
N LEU A 118 -3.12 9.83 10.07
CA LEU A 118 -2.81 11.02 10.85
C LEU A 118 -3.79 12.15 10.55
N LYS A 119 -4.14 12.35 9.26
CA LYS A 119 -5.16 13.34 8.87
C LYS A 119 -6.51 13.07 9.53
N ARG A 120 -6.99 11.83 9.47
CA ARG A 120 -8.28 11.44 10.10
C ARG A 120 -8.25 11.59 11.62
N MET A 121 -7.12 11.27 12.26
CA MET A 121 -6.95 11.44 13.71
C MET A 121 -6.95 12.92 14.09
N ASN A 122 -6.24 13.75 13.33
CA ASN A 122 -6.21 15.20 13.53
C ASN A 122 -7.60 15.81 13.36
N GLU A 123 -8.36 15.42 12.34
CA GLU A 123 -9.76 15.87 12.16
C GLU A 123 -10.65 15.47 13.34
N ALA A 124 -10.50 14.25 13.86
CA ALA A 124 -11.26 13.78 15.02
C ALA A 124 -10.88 14.52 16.30
N LEU A 125 -9.59 14.81 16.51
CA LEU A 125 -9.11 15.60 17.64
C LEU A 125 -9.62 17.04 17.55
N TYR A 126 -9.49 17.67 16.38
CA TYR A 126 -10.00 19.02 16.12
C TYR A 126 -11.49 19.13 16.43
N GLN A 127 -12.31 18.19 15.93
CA GLN A 127 -13.75 18.15 16.23
C GLN A 127 -14.04 17.96 17.72
N LYS A 128 -13.23 17.17 18.44
CA LYS A 128 -13.39 16.97 19.88
C LYS A 128 -13.05 18.25 20.67
N GLU A 129 -12.00 18.95 20.26
CA GLU A 129 -11.57 20.22 20.88
C GLU A 129 -12.60 21.34 20.64
N GLU A 130 -13.11 21.50 19.41
CA GLU A 130 -14.14 22.50 19.10
C GLU A 130 -15.49 22.20 19.77
N LYS A 131 -15.88 20.92 19.91
CA LYS A 131 -17.11 20.58 20.65
C LYS A 131 -16.97 20.86 22.15
N GLY A 132 -15.76 20.74 22.71
CA GLY A 132 -15.49 21.02 24.12
C GLY A 132 -15.63 22.50 24.50
N THR A 133 -15.36 23.43 23.58
CA THR A 133 -15.55 24.88 23.79
C THR A 133 -17.03 25.28 23.69
N ALA A 134 -17.79 24.67 22.78
CA ALA A 134 -19.23 24.94 22.62
C ALA A 134 -20.08 24.44 23.81
N ASP A 135 -19.71 23.31 24.42
CA ASP A 135 -20.44 22.73 25.55
C ASP A 135 -20.08 23.39 26.89
N ARG A 136 -18.82 23.81 27.06
CA ARG A 136 -18.40 24.62 28.24
C ARG A 136 -18.89 26.06 28.19
N ALA A 137 -19.14 26.62 27.01
CA ALA A 137 -19.68 27.99 26.86
C ALA A 137 -21.21 28.10 27.08
N LYS A 138 -21.91 26.97 27.34
CA LYS A 138 -23.37 26.97 27.60
C LYS A 138 -23.77 26.82 29.07
N LEU A 139 -22.84 26.84 30.01
CA LEU A 139 -23.21 26.97 31.43
C LEU A 139 -23.39 28.45 31.79
N PHE A 140 -24.67 28.86 31.76
CA PHE A 140 -25.32 30.01 32.42
C PHE A 140 -25.35 31.37 31.67
N LYS A 141 -26.54 31.69 31.12
CA LYS A 141 -27.07 33.08 31.15
C LYS A 141 -27.63 33.35 32.56
N GLY A 142 -26.75 33.44 33.55
CA GLY A 142 -27.17 33.66 34.93
C GLY A 142 -25.94 33.94 35.79
N LYS A 143 -26.00 34.96 36.64
CA LYS A 143 -24.90 35.34 37.53
C LYS A 143 -24.63 34.17 38.48
N ALA A 144 -23.46 33.53 38.36
CA ALA A 144 -23.04 32.51 39.31
C ALA A 144 -22.78 33.20 40.65
N GLN A 145 -23.58 32.86 41.67
CA GLN A 145 -23.35 33.27 43.04
C GLN A 145 -22.43 32.24 43.67
N CYS A 146 -21.20 32.64 43.97
CA CYS A 146 -20.22 31.80 44.66
C CYS A 146 -20.62 31.76 46.14
N LEU A 147 -21.05 30.59 46.63
CA LEU A 147 -21.21 30.37 48.07
C LEU A 147 -19.85 29.88 48.59
N SER A 148 -19.05 30.79 49.14
CA SER A 148 -17.94 30.41 50.00
C SER A 148 -18.51 29.85 51.30
N LEU A 149 -18.18 28.59 51.60
CA LEU A 149 -18.39 27.97 52.90
C LEU A 149 -17.56 28.74 53.94
N ASP A 150 -18.15 29.73 54.58
CA ASP A 150 -17.55 30.37 55.76
C ASP A 150 -18.62 30.94 56.71
N GLU A 151 -19.73 30.20 56.90
CA GLU A 151 -20.67 30.42 58.01
C GLU A 151 -21.25 29.07 58.48
N PHE A 152 -20.64 28.53 59.55
CA PHE A 152 -21.27 27.64 60.54
C PHE A 152 -20.68 27.95 61.92
#